data_AF-A0A3N5K268-F1
#
_entry.id   AF-A0A3N5K268-F1
#
_cell.length_a   1.000
_cell.length_b   1.000
_cell.length_c   1.000
_cell.angle_alpha   90.00
_cell.angle_beta   90.00
_cell.angle_gamma   90.00
#
_symmetry.space_group_name_H-M   'P 1'
#
loop_
_entity.id
_entity.type
_entity.pdbx_description
1 polymer ?
#
loop_
_entity_poly.entity_id
_entity_poly.type
_entity_poly.pdbx_seq_one_letter_code
_entity_poly.pdbx_strand_id
1 'polypeptide(L)'
;MSNNSKNEKSRSLTSWQTALLVFLRILIGWHFLFEGAVKLFNPNWTSALFLARSKWLFSDVFHWLAEHPTAMTIVDQMNIWGLLLIGLGLFFGFLSRTAAFSGALLLALYYIANPPLLGFANGMPTEGSYLLVDKNLIEIAVLLVLTFFPTGKYWGLDGLTSYMRSKQTKQKSSAAAGQSPHEPKVAPNVGRRELLKNLATIPLFGGFVYGYLRRQGWESYEVNHLMAEKGNNSADAQTGATLKTFQFTSLNQLQGTLPMGKIGNVEISRLFLGGNLIGGWAHARDLIYVSKLVKSYHSDRKIFDTFWLAEQAGINTVLTNPQLCRVINEYWRKEKGSIQFISDCGWSDPISGLEISIDGGACAAYVQGGIADVLAAESKFDVFEKFLLKTRENGLPAGIGAHNLETVKAVVERGIVPDFWVKTLHHTNYWSANKDNQNDNIWCVNPEETIQFMESLPQPWIAFKTLAAGAIEPQVGFEYAFK
;
A
#
# COMPACT_ATOMS: atom_id res chain seq x y z
N MET A 1 32.28 -26.11 63.05
CA MET A 1 31.21 -25.25 62.51
C MET A 1 31.85 -23.97 61.98
N SER A 2 32.11 -23.92 60.67
CA SER A 2 32.71 -22.75 60.00
C SER A 2 31.63 -22.04 59.19
N ASN A 3 31.39 -20.78 59.54
CA ASN A 3 30.46 -19.87 58.88
C ASN A 3 30.92 -19.59 57.45
N ASN A 4 30.13 -20.04 56.48
CA ASN A 4 30.32 -19.71 55.07
C ASN A 4 29.22 -18.71 54.67
N SER A 5 29.39 -17.43 55.01
CA SER A 5 28.52 -16.37 54.50
C SER A 5 28.90 -16.07 53.05
N LYS A 6 28.20 -16.73 52.13
CA LYS A 6 28.22 -16.37 50.71
C LYS A 6 27.70 -14.95 50.55
N ASN A 7 28.63 -14.04 50.29
CA ASN A 7 28.37 -12.67 49.87
C ASN A 7 27.80 -12.72 48.43
N GLU A 8 26.49 -12.85 48.27
CA GLU A 8 25.81 -12.60 47.00
C GLU A 8 25.88 -11.10 46.69
N LYS A 9 26.97 -10.68 46.03
CA LYS A 9 27.02 -9.37 45.38
C LYS A 9 25.94 -9.34 44.30
N SER A 10 24.87 -8.59 44.51
CA SER A 10 23.97 -8.21 43.42
C SER A 10 24.79 -7.52 42.34
N ARG A 11 24.96 -8.18 41.19
CA ARG A 11 25.72 -7.60 40.07
C ARG A 11 24.92 -6.41 39.52
N SER A 12 25.30 -5.20 39.91
CA SER A 12 24.79 -3.97 39.31
C SER A 12 25.28 -3.85 37.87
N LEU A 13 24.40 -3.39 36.96
CA LEU A 13 24.77 -3.11 35.57
C LEU A 13 25.93 -2.10 35.49
N THR A 14 26.80 -2.27 34.49
CA THR A 14 27.86 -1.29 34.22
C THR A 14 27.27 0.00 33.65
N SER A 15 28.02 1.11 33.75
CA SER A 15 27.61 2.40 33.18
C SER A 15 27.34 2.29 31.67
N TRP A 16 28.14 1.50 30.94
CA TRP A 16 27.96 1.26 29.51
C TRP A 16 26.72 0.44 29.20
N GLN A 17 26.46 -0.63 29.94
CA GLN A 17 25.23 -1.42 29.80
C GLN A 17 23.99 -0.57 30.05
N THR A 18 24.03 0.28 31.09
CA THR A 18 22.93 1.20 31.40
C THR A 18 22.73 2.23 30.30
N ALA A 19 23.82 2.83 29.78
CA ALA A 19 23.75 3.79 28.69
C ALA A 19 23.16 3.19 27.40
N LEU A 20 23.55 1.96 27.04
CA LEU A 20 23.02 1.26 25.87
C LEU A 20 21.52 0.97 26.02
N LEU A 21 21.07 0.51 27.18
CA LEU A 21 19.64 0.26 27.43
C LEU A 21 18.81 1.55 27.40
N VAL A 22 19.35 2.65 27.91
CA VAL A 22 18.71 3.98 27.85
C VAL A 22 18.65 4.48 26.40
N PHE A 23 19.74 4.33 25.65
CA PHE A 23 19.77 4.70 24.24
C PHE A 23 18.76 3.89 23.42
N LEU A 24 18.70 2.58 23.62
CA LEU A 24 17.73 1.69 22.99
C LEU A 24 16.29 2.10 23.31
N ARG A 25 15.99 2.42 24.58
CA ARG A 25 14.68 2.94 24.99
C ARG A 25 14.31 4.23 24.25
N ILE A 26 15.27 5.16 24.11
CA ILE A 26 15.05 6.42 23.39
C ILE A 26 14.81 6.18 21.91
N LEU A 27 15.56 5.26 21.27
CA LEU A 27 15.35 4.90 19.86
C LEU A 27 13.96 4.32 19.61
N ILE A 28 13.50 3.42 20.48
CA ILE A 28 12.15 2.84 20.36
C ILE A 28 11.09 3.91 20.64
N GLY A 29 11.31 4.75 21.66
CA GLY A 29 10.42 5.89 21.92
C GLY A 29 10.32 6.84 20.72
N TRP A 30 11.44 7.13 20.05
CA TRP A 30 11.48 7.92 18.82
C TRP A 30 10.68 7.26 17.71
N HIS A 31 10.83 5.95 17.51
CA HIS A 31 10.12 5.19 16.49
C HIS A 31 8.60 5.27 16.70
N PHE A 32 8.11 4.96 17.91
CA PHE A 32 6.69 5.06 18.26
C PHE A 32 6.14 6.48 18.11
N LEU A 33 6.89 7.50 18.55
CA LEU A 33 6.52 8.91 18.38
C LEU A 33 6.39 9.29 16.91
N PHE A 34 7.36 8.88 16.10
CA PHE A 34 7.34 9.17 14.67
C PHE A 34 6.14 8.52 14.00
N GLU A 35 5.91 7.23 14.26
CA GLU A 35 4.77 6.48 13.71
C GLU A 35 3.43 7.04 14.15
N GLY A 36 3.30 7.48 15.41
CA GLY A 36 2.09 8.13 15.91
C GLY A 36 1.86 9.51 15.30
N ALA A 37 2.92 10.32 15.16
CA ALA A 37 2.84 11.64 14.56
C ALA A 37 2.43 11.58 13.09
N VAL A 38 3.05 10.70 12.30
CA VAL A 38 2.68 10.52 10.88
C VAL A 38 1.19 10.19 10.71
N LYS A 39 0.62 9.39 11.63
CA LYS A 39 -0.80 9.03 11.61
C LYS A 39 -1.70 10.18 12.08
N LEU A 40 -1.31 10.88 13.15
CA LEU A 40 -2.07 12.03 13.68
C LEU A 40 -2.20 13.15 12.64
N PHE A 41 -1.15 13.41 11.87
CA PHE A 41 -1.12 14.49 10.88
C PHE A 41 -1.59 14.05 9.47
N ASN A 42 -2.03 12.81 9.29
CA ASN A 42 -2.64 12.33 8.06
C ASN A 42 -4.16 12.15 8.27
N PRO A 43 -5.01 13.08 7.80
CA PRO A 43 -6.45 13.03 8.06
C PRO A 43 -7.15 11.82 7.42
N ASN A 44 -6.52 11.18 6.43
CA ASN A 44 -7.06 10.01 5.74
C ASN A 44 -6.46 8.69 6.24
N TRP A 45 -5.63 8.71 7.28
CA TRP A 45 -5.04 7.49 7.81
C TRP A 45 -6.09 6.65 8.55
N THR A 46 -6.10 5.35 8.29
CA THR A 46 -6.94 4.38 8.99
C THR A 46 -6.26 3.01 9.07
N SER A 47 -6.59 2.24 10.12
CA SER A 47 -6.22 0.85 10.29
C SER A 47 -7.18 -0.13 9.61
N ALA A 48 -8.27 0.34 8.98
CA ALA A 48 -9.30 -0.51 8.38
C ALA A 48 -8.73 -1.55 7.42
N LEU A 49 -7.85 -1.14 6.50
CA LEU A 49 -7.24 -2.05 5.53
C LEU A 49 -6.30 -3.06 6.21
N PHE A 50 -5.61 -2.66 7.26
CA PHE A 50 -4.76 -3.55 8.05
C PHE A 50 -5.60 -4.65 8.71
N LEU A 51 -6.75 -4.28 9.29
CA LEU A 51 -7.65 -5.21 9.99
C LEU A 51 -8.47 -6.09 9.04
N ALA A 52 -8.95 -5.54 7.92
CA ALA A 52 -9.71 -6.26 6.88
C ALA A 52 -8.90 -7.38 6.19
N ARG A 53 -7.58 -7.38 6.39
CA ARG A 53 -6.66 -8.38 5.83
C ARG A 53 -6.28 -9.48 6.82
N SER A 54 -6.82 -9.43 8.04
CA SER A 54 -6.52 -10.43 9.05
C SER A 54 -7.14 -11.78 8.68
N LYS A 55 -6.30 -12.76 8.34
CA LYS A 55 -6.74 -14.12 8.01
C LYS A 55 -6.52 -15.12 9.15
N TRP A 56 -6.02 -14.66 10.30
CA TRP A 56 -5.56 -15.48 11.42
C TRP A 56 -6.52 -15.38 12.62
N LEU A 57 -6.04 -15.74 13.81
CA LEU A 57 -6.74 -15.67 15.09
C LEU A 57 -7.49 -14.34 15.26
N PHE A 58 -8.77 -14.43 15.60
CA PHE A 58 -9.69 -13.30 15.74
C PHE A 58 -9.99 -12.53 14.43
N SER A 59 -9.77 -13.11 13.25
CA SER A 59 -10.11 -12.53 11.94
C SER A 59 -11.51 -11.92 11.91
N ASP A 60 -12.50 -12.64 12.42
CA ASP A 60 -13.91 -12.20 12.38
C ASP A 60 -14.13 -10.93 13.23
N VAL A 61 -13.42 -10.82 14.36
CA VAL A 61 -13.47 -9.61 15.20
C VAL A 61 -12.78 -8.45 14.47
N PHE A 62 -11.65 -8.69 13.83
CA PHE A 62 -10.93 -7.66 13.08
C PHE A 62 -11.70 -7.19 11.84
N HIS A 63 -12.37 -8.10 11.13
CA HIS A 63 -13.26 -7.76 10.02
C HIS A 63 -14.47 -6.97 10.51
N TRP A 64 -15.09 -7.39 11.62
CA TRP A 64 -16.18 -6.64 12.24
C TRP A 64 -15.75 -5.22 12.62
N LEU A 65 -14.57 -5.06 13.23
CA LEU A 65 -14.00 -3.74 13.53
C LEU A 65 -13.78 -2.92 12.24
N ALA A 66 -13.28 -3.54 11.17
CA ALA A 66 -13.05 -2.94 9.85
C ALA A 66 -14.33 -2.40 9.20
N GLU A 67 -15.44 -3.10 9.35
CA GLU A 67 -16.72 -2.78 8.73
C GLU A 67 -17.54 -1.73 9.50
N HIS A 68 -17.34 -1.59 10.82
CA HIS A 68 -18.15 -0.71 11.66
C HIS A 68 -17.51 0.68 11.84
N PRO A 69 -18.11 1.78 11.33
CA PRO A 69 -17.48 3.11 11.32
C PRO A 69 -17.11 3.66 12.71
N THR A 70 -17.97 3.47 13.71
CA THR A 70 -17.73 3.94 15.08
C THR A 70 -16.59 3.16 15.73
N ALA A 71 -16.58 1.84 15.56
CA ALA A 71 -15.53 0.99 16.10
C ALA A 71 -14.17 1.32 15.46
N MET A 72 -14.14 1.52 14.14
CA MET A 72 -12.94 1.92 13.42
C MET A 72 -12.39 3.25 13.92
N THR A 73 -13.25 4.25 14.10
CA THR A 73 -12.84 5.56 14.63
C THR A 73 -12.18 5.43 16.00
N ILE A 74 -12.74 4.59 16.88
CA ILE A 74 -12.17 4.35 18.22
C ILE A 74 -10.82 3.66 18.10
N VAL A 75 -10.73 2.60 17.28
CA VAL A 75 -9.47 1.85 17.08
C VAL A 75 -8.38 2.75 16.51
N ASP A 76 -8.69 3.58 15.51
CA ASP A 76 -7.74 4.50 14.90
C ASP A 76 -7.22 5.53 15.91
N GLN A 77 -8.12 6.12 16.71
CA GLN A 77 -7.72 7.06 17.77
C GLN A 77 -6.90 6.38 18.87
N MET A 78 -7.32 5.19 19.33
CA MET A 78 -6.55 4.41 20.30
C MET A 78 -5.16 4.06 19.77
N ASN A 79 -5.05 3.77 18.48
CA ASN A 79 -3.79 3.45 17.84
C ASN A 79 -2.85 4.67 17.78
N ILE A 80 -3.37 5.81 17.30
CA ILE A 80 -2.63 7.07 17.21
C ILE A 80 -2.13 7.51 18.59
N TRP A 81 -3.05 7.64 19.55
CA TRP A 81 -2.70 8.10 20.89
C TRP A 81 -1.89 7.07 21.68
N GLY A 82 -2.13 5.78 21.46
CA GLY A 82 -1.31 4.71 22.01
C GLY A 82 0.14 4.85 21.60
N LEU A 83 0.41 4.97 20.30
CA LEU A 83 1.76 5.17 19.77
C LEU A 83 2.42 6.44 20.34
N LEU A 84 1.70 7.56 20.38
CA LEU A 84 2.24 8.83 20.89
C LEU A 84 2.56 8.76 22.39
N LEU A 85 1.63 8.28 23.23
CA LEU A 85 1.81 8.24 24.67
C LEU A 85 2.89 7.24 25.09
N ILE A 86 2.91 6.05 24.46
CA ILE A 86 3.97 5.06 24.66
C ILE A 86 5.31 5.64 24.23
N GLY A 87 5.36 6.26 23.04
CA GLY A 87 6.55 6.91 22.52
C GLY A 87 7.09 7.99 23.45
N LEU A 88 6.24 8.90 23.94
CA LEU A 88 6.63 9.94 24.91
C LEU A 88 7.15 9.33 26.22
N GLY A 89 6.45 8.32 26.75
CA GLY A 89 6.84 7.64 27.99
C GLY A 89 8.21 6.97 27.89
N LEU A 90 8.47 6.27 26.78
CA LEU A 90 9.77 5.67 26.48
C LEU A 90 10.84 6.73 26.22
N PHE A 91 10.54 7.79 25.48
CA PHE A 91 11.50 8.82 25.13
C PHE A 91 12.02 9.56 26.37
N PHE A 92 11.10 10.10 27.17
CA PHE A 92 11.44 10.86 28.40
C PHE A 92 11.76 9.96 29.61
N GLY A 93 11.52 8.65 29.50
CA GLY A 93 11.66 7.74 30.62
C GLY A 93 10.67 8.06 31.74
N PHE A 94 9.42 8.35 31.37
CA PHE A 94 8.30 8.59 32.28
C PHE A 94 7.35 7.39 32.23
N LEU A 95 7.05 6.81 33.39
CA LEU A 95 6.36 5.53 33.52
C LEU A 95 6.99 4.47 32.61
N SER A 96 8.31 4.46 32.52
CA SER A 96 9.10 3.75 31.50
C SER A 96 8.78 2.25 31.43
N ARG A 97 8.56 1.61 32.58
CA ARG A 97 8.14 0.21 32.66
C ARG A 97 6.74 -0.02 32.09
N THR A 98 5.80 0.84 32.42
CA THR A 98 4.42 0.77 31.91
C THR A 98 4.41 1.04 30.41
N ALA A 99 5.13 2.08 29.96
CA ALA A 99 5.26 2.43 28.56
C ALA A 99 5.88 1.27 27.75
N ALA A 100 6.94 0.63 28.27
CA ALA A 100 7.57 -0.51 27.61
C ALA A 100 6.64 -1.71 27.48
N PHE A 101 5.92 -2.05 28.56
CA PHE A 101 4.95 -3.15 28.54
C PHE A 101 3.77 -2.85 27.60
N SER A 102 3.21 -1.64 27.66
CA SER A 102 2.14 -1.22 26.76
C SER A 102 2.58 -1.21 25.30
N GLY A 103 3.83 -0.82 25.00
CA GLY A 103 4.41 -0.91 23.66
C GLY A 103 4.52 -2.34 23.17
N ALA A 104 5.00 -3.26 24.02
CA ALA A 104 5.06 -4.68 23.69
C ALA A 104 3.66 -5.25 23.42
N LEU A 105 2.66 -4.88 24.23
CA LEU A 105 1.28 -5.31 24.04
C LEU A 105 0.70 -4.78 22.72
N LEU A 106 0.90 -3.50 22.41
CA LEU A 106 0.40 -2.90 21.17
C LEU A 106 1.00 -3.58 19.93
N LEU A 107 2.32 -3.80 19.91
CA LEU A 107 2.97 -4.51 18.80
C LEU A 107 2.54 -5.98 18.74
N ALA A 108 2.26 -6.63 19.87
CA ALA A 108 1.74 -7.98 19.89
C ALA A 108 0.34 -8.04 19.24
N LEU A 109 -0.50 -7.02 19.44
CA LEU A 109 -1.79 -6.91 18.73
C LEU A 109 -1.60 -6.79 17.21
N TYR A 110 -0.62 -5.99 16.75
CA TYR A 110 -0.31 -5.92 15.32
C TYR A 110 0.17 -7.26 14.77
N TYR A 111 1.06 -7.93 15.51
CA TYR A 111 1.59 -9.22 15.13
C TYR A 111 0.49 -10.29 15.08
N ILE A 112 -0.44 -10.31 16.04
CA ILE A 112 -1.56 -11.26 16.06
C ILE A 112 -2.54 -10.99 14.92
N ALA A 113 -2.84 -9.72 14.63
CA ALA A 113 -3.74 -9.34 13.55
C ALA A 113 -3.19 -9.77 12.18
N ASN A 114 -1.89 -9.63 11.96
CA ASN A 114 -1.25 -9.95 10.68
C ASN A 114 0.13 -10.60 10.87
N PRO A 115 0.20 -11.88 11.30
CA PRO A 115 1.47 -12.52 11.59
C PRO A 115 2.21 -12.87 10.28
N PRO A 116 3.56 -12.83 10.26
CA PRO A 116 4.38 -13.16 9.10
C PRO A 116 4.51 -14.68 8.90
N LEU A 117 3.38 -15.41 8.87
CA LEU A 117 3.34 -16.86 8.70
C LEU A 117 3.28 -17.24 7.22
N LEU A 118 3.98 -18.32 6.86
CA LEU A 118 3.89 -18.91 5.53
C LEU A 118 2.43 -19.29 5.22
N GLY A 119 1.86 -18.70 4.16
CA GLY A 119 0.47 -18.91 3.75
C GLY A 119 -0.53 -17.86 4.25
N PHE A 120 -0.17 -17.03 5.23
CA PHE A 120 -0.95 -15.87 5.69
C PHE A 120 -0.33 -14.60 5.11
N ALA A 121 -0.45 -14.45 3.79
CA ALA A 121 0.18 -13.36 3.06
C ALA A 121 -0.66 -12.08 3.23
N ASN A 122 -0.33 -11.29 4.25
CA ASN A 122 -1.07 -10.09 4.62
C ASN A 122 -0.62 -8.90 3.77
N GLY A 123 -1.11 -8.77 2.53
CA GLY A 123 -1.53 -7.50 1.91
C GLY A 123 -0.56 -6.31 1.73
N MET A 124 0.26 -6.01 2.71
CA MET A 124 1.02 -4.78 2.83
C MET A 124 2.43 -4.99 2.29
N PRO A 125 3.06 -3.92 1.77
CA PRO A 125 4.46 -3.94 1.43
C PRO A 125 5.28 -4.39 2.65
N THR A 126 5.78 -5.62 2.61
CA THR A 126 6.72 -6.12 3.61
C THR A 126 8.12 -5.76 3.12
N GLU A 127 8.89 -5.07 3.96
CA GLU A 127 10.26 -4.63 3.65
C GLU A 127 11.25 -5.81 3.51
N GLY A 128 10.81 -7.06 3.74
CA GLY A 128 11.65 -8.25 3.68
C GLY A 128 10.86 -9.57 3.66
N SER A 129 11.59 -10.68 3.53
CA SER A 129 11.03 -12.05 3.60
C SER A 129 11.17 -12.58 5.03
N TYR A 130 10.04 -12.76 5.72
CA TYR A 130 9.99 -13.22 7.11
C TYR A 130 9.41 -14.65 7.17
N LEU A 131 10.01 -15.51 8.00
CA LEU A 131 9.50 -16.87 8.26
C LEU A 131 8.53 -16.90 9.46
N LEU A 132 8.88 -16.17 10.51
CA LEU A 132 8.14 -16.04 11.77
C LEU A 132 8.58 -14.78 12.52
N VAL A 133 9.87 -14.48 12.47
CA VAL A 133 10.46 -13.32 13.16
C VAL A 133 10.47 -12.12 12.22
N ASP A 134 9.57 -11.17 12.45
CA ASP A 134 9.58 -9.85 11.81
C ASP A 134 10.12 -8.77 12.77
N LYS A 135 10.19 -7.53 12.28
CA LYS A 135 10.63 -6.38 13.08
C LYS A 135 9.77 -6.15 14.33
N ASN A 136 8.46 -6.41 14.24
CA ASN A 136 7.55 -6.25 15.37
C ASN A 136 7.89 -7.26 16.48
N LEU A 137 8.14 -8.53 16.13
CA LEU A 137 8.50 -9.55 17.12
C LEU A 137 9.84 -9.23 17.81
N ILE A 138 10.82 -8.74 17.05
CA ILE A 138 12.11 -8.30 17.61
C ILE A 138 11.89 -7.14 18.58
N GLU A 139 11.12 -6.12 18.18
CA GLU A 139 10.86 -4.94 18.99
C GLU A 139 10.04 -5.27 20.25
N ILE A 140 9.08 -6.20 20.17
CA ILE A 140 8.37 -6.77 21.34
C ILE A 140 9.37 -7.38 22.31
N ALA A 141 10.26 -8.26 21.84
CA ALA A 141 11.24 -8.91 22.70
C ALA A 141 12.15 -7.89 23.41
N VAL A 142 12.57 -6.84 22.70
CA VAL A 142 13.37 -5.74 23.27
C VAL A 142 12.58 -4.94 24.30
N LEU A 143 11.31 -4.61 24.03
CA LEU A 143 10.45 -3.88 24.98
C LEU A 143 10.16 -4.69 26.24
N LEU A 144 10.01 -6.01 26.11
CA LEU A 144 9.90 -6.91 27.26
C LEU A 144 11.18 -6.89 28.10
N VAL A 145 12.36 -6.92 27.48
CA VAL A 145 13.63 -6.72 28.18
C VAL A 145 13.61 -5.38 28.94
N LEU A 146 13.28 -4.27 28.27
CA LEU A 146 13.21 -2.94 28.89
C LEU A 146 12.16 -2.82 30.01
N THR A 147 11.15 -3.68 30.03
CA THR A 147 10.15 -3.75 31.12
C THR A 147 10.79 -4.22 32.44
N PHE A 148 11.77 -5.12 32.36
CA PHE A 148 12.46 -5.65 33.54
C PHE A 148 13.69 -4.83 33.96
N PHE A 149 14.23 -4.00 33.06
CA PHE A 149 15.37 -3.12 33.36
C PHE A 149 14.90 -1.67 33.61
N PRO A 150 15.04 -1.11 34.83
CA PRO A 150 14.46 0.18 35.20
C PRO A 150 15.26 1.38 34.65
N THR A 151 15.40 1.47 33.33
CA THR A 151 16.15 2.50 32.60
C THR A 151 15.69 3.93 32.93
N GLY A 152 14.39 4.14 33.17
CA GLY A 152 13.83 5.44 33.59
C GLY A 152 14.33 5.94 34.95
N LYS A 153 14.68 5.03 35.88
CA LYS A 153 15.23 5.42 37.19
C LYS A 153 16.64 5.97 37.09
N TYR A 154 17.40 5.52 36.09
CA TYR A 154 18.77 5.99 35.88
C TYR A 154 18.79 7.30 35.10
N TRP A 155 18.18 7.32 33.92
CA TRP A 155 18.17 8.46 32.99
C TRP A 155 16.74 8.67 32.47
N GLY A 156 15.97 9.52 33.16
CA GLY A 156 14.58 9.82 32.81
C GLY A 156 13.79 10.48 33.93
N LEU A 157 12.54 10.85 33.62
CA LEU A 157 11.65 11.51 34.58
C LEU A 157 11.25 10.62 35.76
N ASP A 158 11.28 9.29 35.61
CA ASP A 158 11.04 8.34 36.71
C ASP A 158 12.08 8.48 37.84
N GLY A 159 13.35 8.75 37.49
CA GLY A 159 14.41 9.02 38.46
C GLY A 159 14.16 10.30 39.25
N LEU A 160 13.74 11.37 38.56
CA LEU A 160 13.43 12.67 39.18
C LEU A 160 12.25 12.57 40.14
N THR A 161 11.16 11.91 39.73
CA THR A 161 9.97 11.72 40.58
C THR A 161 10.27 10.84 41.80
N SER A 162 11.06 9.77 41.64
CA SER A 162 11.49 8.89 42.74
C SER A 162 12.37 9.64 43.75
N TYR A 163 13.29 10.49 43.27
CA TYR A 163 14.12 11.34 44.12
C TYR A 163 13.26 12.31 44.95
N MET A 164 12.35 13.04 44.30
CA MET A 164 11.44 13.99 44.97
C MET A 164 10.56 13.31 46.03
N ARG A 165 9.99 12.13 45.72
CA ARG A 165 9.17 11.35 46.66
C ARG A 165 9.97 10.85 47.86
N SER A 166 11.16 10.29 47.64
CA SER A 166 12.02 9.78 48.74
C SER A 166 12.41 10.86 49.75
N LYS A 167 12.57 12.10 49.29
CA LYS A 167 12.94 13.25 50.13
C LYS A 167 11.74 13.78 50.92
N GLN A 168 10.55 13.78 50.32
CA GLN A 168 9.30 14.07 51.05
C GLN A 168 9.03 13.03 52.15
N THR A 169 9.27 11.74 51.89
CA THR A 169 9.12 10.69 52.91
C THR A 169 10.14 10.85 54.05
N LYS A 170 11.41 11.16 53.74
CA LYS A 170 12.44 11.47 54.75
C LYS A 170 12.07 12.69 55.61
N GLN A 171 11.61 13.77 54.97
CA GLN A 171 11.23 15.01 55.65
C GLN A 171 9.98 14.84 56.53
N LYS A 172 9.04 13.97 56.13
CA LYS A 172 7.85 13.62 56.92
C LYS A 172 8.20 12.70 58.10
N SER A 173 9.19 11.81 57.94
CA SER A 173 9.70 10.96 59.04
C SER A 173 10.52 11.74 60.07
N SER A 174 11.32 12.73 59.65
CA SER A 174 12.08 13.58 60.57
C SER A 174 11.19 14.52 61.36
N ALA A 175 10.08 14.98 60.75
CA ALA A 175 9.05 15.76 61.44
C ALA A 175 8.26 14.95 62.48
N ALA A 176 8.08 13.64 62.27
CA ALA A 176 7.41 12.74 63.22
C ALA A 176 8.32 12.29 64.38
N ALA A 177 9.65 12.36 64.22
CA ALA A 177 10.64 11.92 65.21
C ALA A 177 11.06 13.01 66.24
N GLY A 178 10.37 14.15 66.28
CA GLY A 178 10.53 15.15 67.34
C GLY A 178 11.90 15.84 67.41
N GLN A 179 12.64 15.96 66.30
CA GLN A 179 13.90 16.72 66.28
C GLN A 179 13.64 18.21 66.02
N SER A 180 14.14 19.07 66.90
CA SER A 180 13.91 20.53 66.93
C SER A 180 14.45 21.27 65.70
N PRO A 181 13.81 22.38 65.27
CA PRO A 181 14.09 23.06 64.01
C PRO A 181 15.17 24.13 64.17
N HIS A 182 16.45 23.76 64.10
CA HIS A 182 17.54 24.71 63.94
C HIS A 182 18.40 24.34 62.72
N GLU A 183 17.89 24.65 61.53
CA GLU A 183 18.69 25.00 60.35
C GLU A 183 17.75 25.62 59.28
N PRO A 184 18.19 26.65 58.54
CA PRO A 184 17.34 27.34 57.59
C PRO A 184 16.88 26.38 56.48
N LYS A 185 15.61 26.52 56.08
CA LYS A 185 14.98 25.80 54.96
C LYS A 185 15.71 26.12 53.65
N VAL A 186 16.81 25.43 53.36
CA VAL A 186 17.46 25.50 52.05
C VAL A 186 16.53 24.86 51.03
N ALA A 187 16.08 25.66 50.07
CA ALA A 187 15.28 25.18 48.94
C ALA A 187 15.94 23.97 48.27
N PRO A 188 15.18 23.00 47.75
CA PRO A 188 15.70 21.72 47.29
C PRO A 188 16.65 21.92 46.10
N ASN A 189 17.95 21.91 46.33
CA ASN A 189 18.95 21.94 45.27
C ASN A 189 19.14 20.50 44.76
N VAL A 190 18.42 20.11 43.72
CA VAL A 190 18.78 18.92 42.92
C VAL A 190 20.17 19.19 42.39
N GLY A 191 21.14 18.32 42.67
CA GLY A 191 22.50 18.53 42.17
C GLY A 191 22.46 18.76 40.67
N ARG A 192 23.04 19.86 40.17
CA ARG A 192 22.97 20.26 38.74
C ARG A 192 23.23 19.09 37.79
N ARG A 193 24.13 18.18 38.17
CA ARG A 193 24.47 16.95 37.45
C ARG A 193 23.31 15.95 37.33
N GLU A 194 22.49 15.77 38.36
CA GLU A 194 21.32 14.89 38.31
C GLU A 194 20.18 15.50 37.49
N LEU A 195 20.01 16.82 37.58
CA LEU A 195 19.04 17.55 36.78
C LEU A 195 19.38 17.48 35.29
N LEU A 196 20.65 17.75 34.94
CA LEU A 196 21.14 17.62 33.55
C LEU A 196 21.00 16.19 33.02
N LYS A 197 21.25 15.16 33.84
CA LYS A 197 21.08 13.75 33.43
C LYS A 197 19.62 13.40 33.13
N ASN A 198 18.68 13.83 33.96
CA ASN A 198 17.26 13.49 33.79
C ASN A 198 16.57 14.34 32.71
N LEU A 199 17.15 15.49 32.33
CA LEU A 199 16.65 16.36 31.26
C LEU A 199 17.44 16.20 29.95
N ALA A 200 18.41 15.29 29.88
CA ALA A 200 19.22 15.05 28.68
C ALA A 200 18.39 14.63 27.45
N THR A 201 17.15 14.19 27.65
CA THR A 201 16.22 13.85 26.57
C THR A 201 15.58 15.08 25.92
N ILE A 202 15.60 16.26 26.54
CA ILE A 202 14.96 17.47 25.99
C ILE A 202 15.65 17.96 24.70
N PRO A 203 16.98 18.11 24.64
CA PRO A 203 17.64 18.46 23.38
C PRO A 203 17.42 17.43 22.27
N LEU A 204 17.40 16.14 22.61
CA LEU A 204 17.11 15.05 21.67
C LEU A 204 15.67 15.15 21.14
N PHE A 205 14.71 15.53 21.99
CA PHE A 205 13.33 15.78 21.58
C PHE A 205 13.22 17.03 20.70
N GLY A 206 13.97 18.09 20.99
CA GLY A 206 14.08 19.25 20.08
C GLY A 206 14.58 18.85 18.70
N GLY A 207 15.58 17.96 18.64
CA GLY A 207 16.07 17.34 17.40
C GLY A 207 15.00 16.50 16.69
N PHE A 208 14.17 15.75 17.42
CA PHE A 208 13.00 15.04 16.90
C PHE A 208 12.03 15.97 16.20
N VAL A 209 11.56 16.99 16.92
CA VAL A 209 10.59 17.95 16.39
C VAL A 209 11.14 18.66 15.17
N TYR A 210 12.41 19.11 15.23
CA TYR A 210 13.07 19.73 14.07
C TYR A 210 13.15 18.79 12.87
N GLY A 211 13.58 17.54 13.07
CA GLY A 211 13.66 16.54 11.99
C GLY A 211 12.30 16.20 11.38
N TYR A 212 11.27 16.09 12.22
CA TYR A 212 9.90 15.87 11.79
C TYR A 212 9.36 17.03 10.96
N LEU A 213 9.48 18.27 11.46
CA LEU A 213 9.01 19.47 10.76
C LEU A 213 9.76 19.70 9.44
N ARG A 214 11.08 19.50 9.42
CA ARG A 214 11.88 19.60 8.20
C ARG A 214 11.44 18.58 7.13
N ARG A 215 10.98 17.40 7.54
CA ARG A 215 10.46 16.37 6.62
C ARG A 215 9.10 16.75 6.03
N GLN A 216 8.22 17.35 6.83
CA GLN A 216 6.91 17.84 6.41
C GLN A 216 7.01 19.11 5.54
N GLY A 217 8.11 19.86 5.67
CA GLY A 217 8.26 21.18 5.06
C GLY A 217 7.77 22.24 6.04
N TRP A 218 8.64 23.18 6.41
CA TRP A 218 8.20 24.36 7.17
C TRP A 218 7.41 25.26 6.22
N GLU A 219 6.09 25.13 6.22
CA GLU A 219 5.24 26.17 5.64
C GLU A 219 5.28 27.38 6.58
N SER A 220 5.89 28.47 6.12
CA SER A 220 5.90 29.70 6.91
C SER A 220 4.48 30.25 7.02
N TYR A 221 4.17 30.85 8.17
CA TYR A 221 2.87 31.48 8.40
C TYR A 221 2.55 32.53 7.31
N GLU A 222 3.58 33.21 6.80
CA GLU A 222 3.46 34.12 5.65
C GLU A 222 3.05 33.41 4.36
N VAL A 223 3.61 32.23 4.04
CA VAL A 223 3.24 31.47 2.84
C VAL A 223 1.78 31.04 2.89
N ASN A 224 1.30 30.56 4.04
CA ASN A 224 -0.09 30.15 4.20
C ASN A 224 -1.07 31.34 4.18
N HIS A 225 -0.65 32.50 4.67
CA HIS A 225 -1.44 33.73 4.58
C HIS A 225 -1.48 34.28 3.14
N LEU A 226 -0.36 34.26 2.42
CA LEU A 226 -0.25 34.70 1.03
C LEU A 226 -0.97 33.77 0.04
N MET A 227 -1.01 32.47 0.33
CA MET A 227 -1.80 31.47 -0.43
C MET A 227 -3.31 31.63 -0.17
N ALA A 228 -3.70 32.01 1.05
CA ALA A 228 -5.10 32.26 1.40
C ALA A 228 -5.63 33.61 0.83
N GLU A 229 -4.76 34.62 0.70
CA GLU A 229 -5.11 35.90 0.06
C GLU A 229 -5.11 35.82 -1.49
N LYS A 230 -4.31 34.92 -2.08
CA LYS A 230 -4.32 34.67 -3.53
C LYS A 230 -5.40 33.65 -3.90
N GLY A 231 -6.64 34.11 -3.99
CA GLY A 231 -7.72 33.35 -4.60
C GLY A 231 -7.30 32.75 -5.96
N ASN A 232 -7.50 31.44 -6.10
CA ASN A 232 -7.54 30.64 -7.34
C ASN A 232 -6.40 30.69 -8.37
N ASN A 233 -5.23 31.27 -8.09
CA ASN A 233 -4.06 31.12 -8.96
C ASN A 233 -2.83 30.69 -8.15
N SER A 234 -2.76 29.39 -7.86
CA SER A 234 -1.57 28.72 -7.32
C SER A 234 -0.47 28.65 -8.39
N ALA A 235 0.77 28.88 -7.99
CA ALA A 235 1.95 28.78 -8.85
C ALA A 235 1.99 27.45 -9.63
N ASP A 236 2.31 27.56 -10.93
CA ASP A 236 2.50 26.42 -11.83
C ASP A 236 3.73 25.60 -11.41
N ALA A 237 3.48 24.55 -10.62
CA ALA A 237 4.43 23.52 -10.19
C ALA A 237 5.40 23.85 -9.02
N GLN A 238 5.29 23.03 -7.96
CA GLN A 238 6.42 22.70 -7.08
C GLN A 238 7.12 21.45 -7.64
N THR A 239 8.40 21.60 -8.01
CA THR A 239 9.25 20.48 -8.46
C THR A 239 9.82 19.72 -7.27
N GLY A 240 9.00 18.83 -6.70
CA GLY A 240 9.45 17.78 -5.78
C GLY A 240 9.44 16.43 -6.50
N ALA A 241 10.60 15.79 -6.65
CA ALA A 241 10.79 14.53 -7.41
C ALA A 241 10.17 13.28 -6.78
N THR A 242 9.14 13.41 -5.93
CA THR A 242 8.41 12.28 -5.35
C THR A 242 7.03 12.79 -4.98
N LEU A 243 5.98 12.28 -5.61
CA LEU A 243 4.61 12.38 -5.10
C LEU A 243 4.63 11.88 -3.64
N LYS A 244 4.64 12.79 -2.66
CA LYS A 244 4.84 12.45 -1.24
C LYS A 244 3.62 11.84 -0.58
N THR A 245 2.46 11.87 -1.24
CA THR A 245 1.23 11.28 -0.70
C THR A 245 0.37 10.82 -1.86
N PHE A 246 0.34 9.51 -2.12
CA PHE A 246 -0.79 8.93 -2.83
C PHE A 246 -1.96 8.98 -1.84
N GLN A 247 -2.84 9.97 -1.98
CA GLN A 247 -4.16 9.88 -1.37
C GLN A 247 -4.94 8.84 -2.16
N PHE A 248 -4.83 7.58 -1.76
CA PHE A 248 -5.71 6.54 -2.28
C PHE A 248 -7.10 6.80 -1.70
N THR A 249 -8.08 7.05 -2.56
CA THR A 249 -9.50 6.96 -2.20
C THR A 249 -9.71 5.61 -1.51
N SER A 250 -10.16 5.64 -0.25
CA SER A 250 -10.40 4.41 0.51
C SER A 250 -11.61 3.69 -0.08
N LEU A 251 -11.64 2.36 -0.02
CA LEU A 251 -12.72 1.54 -0.60
C LEU A 251 -14.13 1.99 -0.13
N ASN A 252 -14.25 2.51 1.09
CA ASN A 252 -15.49 3.05 1.65
C ASN A 252 -15.97 4.38 1.02
N GLN A 253 -15.15 5.03 0.20
CA GLN A 253 -15.51 6.25 -0.55
C GLN A 253 -16.03 5.92 -1.96
N LEU A 254 -15.96 4.66 -2.39
CA LEU A 254 -16.56 4.24 -3.65
C LEU A 254 -18.08 4.36 -3.57
N GLN A 255 -18.67 5.00 -4.57
CA GLN A 255 -20.11 5.19 -4.67
C GLN A 255 -20.68 4.32 -5.80
N GLY A 256 -21.78 3.63 -5.52
CA GLY A 256 -22.46 2.77 -6.48
C GLY A 256 -21.83 1.39 -6.64
N THR A 257 -22.38 0.61 -7.57
CA THR A 257 -21.84 -0.68 -8.00
C THR A 257 -21.42 -0.58 -9.45
N LEU A 258 -20.31 -1.25 -9.80
CA LEU A 258 -19.83 -1.24 -11.17
C LEU A 258 -20.80 -2.02 -12.06
N PRO A 259 -21.32 -1.44 -13.16
CA PRO A 259 -22.25 -2.15 -14.02
C PRO A 259 -21.61 -3.40 -14.61
N MET A 260 -22.41 -4.45 -14.79
CA MET A 260 -21.97 -5.70 -15.41
C MET A 260 -22.42 -5.76 -16.88
N GLY A 261 -21.67 -6.51 -17.67
CA GLY A 261 -21.96 -6.91 -19.04
C GLY A 261 -21.76 -8.41 -19.22
N LYS A 262 -22.02 -8.90 -20.43
CA LYS A 262 -21.90 -10.33 -20.74
C LYS A 262 -21.27 -10.53 -22.11
N ILE A 263 -20.31 -11.46 -22.20
CA ILE A 263 -19.75 -11.96 -23.45
C ILE A 263 -19.92 -13.48 -23.45
N GLY A 264 -20.72 -13.99 -24.39
CA GLY A 264 -21.11 -15.40 -24.39
C GLY A 264 -21.78 -15.80 -23.07
N ASN A 265 -21.16 -16.73 -22.33
CA ASN A 265 -21.59 -17.19 -21.01
C ASN A 265 -20.89 -16.46 -19.84
N VAL A 266 -19.94 -15.57 -20.10
CA VAL A 266 -19.11 -14.93 -19.07
C VAL A 266 -19.70 -13.58 -18.66
N GLU A 267 -19.93 -13.39 -17.36
CA GLU A 267 -20.31 -12.10 -16.77
C GLU A 267 -19.06 -11.28 -16.45
N ILE A 268 -19.00 -10.03 -16.92
CA ILE A 268 -17.79 -9.20 -16.90
C ILE A 268 -18.16 -7.80 -16.43
N SER A 269 -17.41 -7.23 -15.49
CA SER A 269 -17.58 -5.83 -15.10
C SER A 269 -17.33 -4.89 -16.28
N ARG A 270 -18.14 -3.84 -16.48
CA ARG A 270 -18.00 -2.92 -17.64
C ARG A 270 -16.64 -2.21 -17.70
N LEU A 271 -15.95 -2.11 -16.57
CA LEU A 271 -14.54 -1.74 -16.47
C LEU A 271 -13.76 -2.94 -15.93
N PHE A 272 -12.60 -3.25 -16.51
CA PHE A 272 -11.72 -4.30 -16.03
C PHE A 272 -10.24 -3.94 -16.18
N LEU A 273 -9.38 -4.68 -15.47
CA LEU A 273 -7.96 -4.41 -15.44
C LEU A 273 -7.29 -4.74 -16.78
N GLY A 274 -6.30 -3.94 -17.18
CA GLY A 274 -5.37 -4.26 -18.26
C GLY A 274 -4.06 -4.83 -17.70
N GLY A 275 -3.57 -5.93 -18.28
CA GLY A 275 -2.41 -6.65 -17.78
C GLY A 275 -1.05 -6.22 -18.36
N ASN A 276 -1.00 -5.24 -19.26
CA ASN A 276 0.26 -4.87 -19.94
C ASN A 276 1.38 -4.44 -18.97
N LEU A 277 1.04 -3.63 -17.97
CA LEU A 277 2.01 -3.17 -16.98
C LEU A 277 2.52 -4.31 -16.09
N ILE A 278 1.68 -5.30 -15.81
CA ILE A 278 2.06 -6.51 -15.05
C ILE A 278 3.15 -7.28 -15.80
N GLY A 279 3.04 -7.39 -17.14
CA GLY A 279 4.05 -8.03 -17.99
C GLY A 279 5.25 -7.14 -18.32
N GLY A 280 5.24 -5.88 -17.87
CA GLY A 280 6.32 -4.91 -18.10
C GLY A 280 6.29 -4.25 -19.47
N TRP A 281 5.15 -4.28 -20.16
CA TRP A 281 4.94 -3.55 -21.42
C TRP A 281 4.37 -2.17 -21.12
N ALA A 282 5.26 -1.20 -20.92
CA ALA A 282 4.89 0.13 -20.44
C ALA A 282 4.40 1.11 -21.51
N HIS A 283 4.69 0.87 -22.80
CA HIS A 283 4.32 1.78 -23.91
C HIS A 283 4.76 3.23 -23.64
N ALA A 284 6.02 3.39 -23.20
CA ALA A 284 6.56 4.64 -22.65
C ALA A 284 7.29 5.51 -23.69
N ARG A 285 7.06 5.27 -24.99
CA ARG A 285 7.69 6.00 -26.11
C ARG A 285 9.22 6.05 -25.96
N ASP A 286 9.78 7.24 -25.77
CA ASP A 286 11.22 7.50 -25.72
C ASP A 286 11.88 7.06 -24.40
N LEU A 287 11.08 6.73 -23.38
CA LEU A 287 11.58 6.35 -22.07
C LEU A 287 11.90 4.84 -22.01
N ILE A 288 12.90 4.42 -22.79
CA ILE A 288 13.29 3.01 -23.00
C ILE A 288 13.63 2.23 -21.71
N TYR A 289 13.89 2.92 -20.60
CA TYR A 289 14.18 2.32 -19.29
C TYR A 289 12.92 2.01 -18.46
N VAL A 290 11.76 2.59 -18.80
CA VAL A 290 10.54 2.49 -17.98
C VAL A 290 10.05 1.05 -17.88
N SER A 291 10.12 0.27 -18.96
CA SER A 291 9.74 -1.15 -18.92
C SER A 291 10.55 -1.96 -17.89
N LYS A 292 11.85 -1.63 -17.71
CA LYS A 292 12.67 -2.28 -16.67
C LYS A 292 12.24 -1.85 -15.28
N LEU A 293 11.92 -0.56 -15.09
CA LEU A 293 11.40 -0.04 -13.82
C LEU A 293 10.05 -0.68 -13.47
N VAL A 294 9.12 -0.75 -14.41
CA VAL A 294 7.80 -1.39 -14.24
C VAL A 294 7.96 -2.86 -13.83
N LYS A 295 8.83 -3.62 -14.51
CA LYS A 295 9.13 -5.01 -14.12
C LYS A 295 9.71 -5.13 -12.72
N SER A 296 10.58 -4.19 -12.31
CA SER A 296 11.12 -4.18 -10.95
C SER A 296 10.09 -3.79 -9.88
N TYR A 297 9.10 -2.99 -10.26
CA TYR A 297 8.04 -2.53 -9.36
C TYR A 297 6.95 -3.59 -9.16
N HIS A 298 6.50 -4.25 -10.24
CA HIS A 298 5.43 -5.24 -10.24
C HIS A 298 5.94 -6.61 -9.77
N SER A 299 6.20 -6.75 -8.46
CA SER A 299 6.36 -8.07 -7.84
C SER A 299 5.03 -8.81 -7.78
N ASP A 300 5.07 -10.15 -7.73
CA ASP A 300 3.87 -10.99 -7.57
C ASP A 300 2.97 -10.49 -6.42
N ARG A 301 3.58 -10.07 -5.30
CA ARG A 301 2.85 -9.48 -4.16
C ARG A 301 2.04 -8.24 -4.55
N LYS A 302 2.64 -7.27 -5.24
CA LYS A 302 1.95 -6.04 -5.65
C LYS A 302 0.85 -6.32 -6.67
N ILE A 303 1.07 -7.31 -7.53
CA ILE A 303 0.09 -7.77 -8.50
C ILE A 303 -1.12 -8.34 -7.75
N PHE A 304 -0.90 -9.18 -6.73
CA PHE A 304 -1.98 -9.71 -5.87
C PHE A 304 -2.75 -8.59 -5.16
N ASP A 305 -2.05 -7.58 -4.65
CA ASP A 305 -2.69 -6.43 -4.00
C ASP A 305 -3.57 -5.64 -4.97
N THR A 306 -3.15 -5.53 -6.23
CA THR A 306 -3.93 -4.87 -7.29
C THR A 306 -5.16 -5.69 -7.65
N PHE A 307 -5.02 -7.01 -7.80
CA PHE A 307 -6.16 -7.90 -8.06
C PHE A 307 -7.17 -7.87 -6.91
N TRP A 308 -6.71 -7.98 -5.68
CA TRP A 308 -7.57 -7.92 -4.50
C TRP A 308 -8.29 -6.57 -4.42
N LEU A 309 -7.59 -5.46 -4.62
CA LEU A 309 -8.21 -4.13 -4.60
C LEU A 309 -9.26 -3.97 -5.71
N ALA A 310 -8.99 -4.51 -6.90
CA ALA A 310 -9.94 -4.51 -8.01
C ALA A 310 -11.20 -5.31 -7.67
N GLU A 311 -11.05 -6.50 -7.07
CA GLU A 311 -12.19 -7.30 -6.59
C GLU A 311 -13.02 -6.54 -5.55
N GLN A 312 -12.37 -5.87 -4.59
CA GLN A 312 -13.07 -5.05 -3.59
C GLN A 312 -13.78 -3.84 -4.22
N ALA A 313 -13.29 -3.35 -5.37
CA ALA A 313 -13.93 -2.29 -6.15
C ALA A 313 -15.03 -2.80 -7.10
N GLY A 314 -15.35 -4.10 -7.08
CA GLY A 314 -16.36 -4.71 -7.94
C GLY A 314 -15.87 -5.05 -9.36
N ILE A 315 -14.57 -4.93 -9.63
CA ILE A 315 -13.97 -5.40 -10.88
C ILE A 315 -13.73 -6.89 -10.76
N ASN A 316 -14.28 -7.67 -11.70
CA ASN A 316 -14.16 -9.13 -11.66
C ASN A 316 -13.15 -9.71 -12.67
N THR A 317 -12.65 -8.89 -13.60
CA THR A 317 -11.87 -9.38 -14.76
C THR A 317 -10.53 -8.65 -14.92
N VAL A 318 -9.53 -9.36 -15.47
CA VAL A 318 -8.31 -8.79 -16.05
C VAL A 318 -8.11 -9.28 -17.49
N LEU A 319 -7.82 -8.38 -18.42
CA LEU A 319 -7.43 -8.74 -19.79
C LEU A 319 -5.90 -8.74 -19.89
N THR A 320 -5.30 -9.87 -20.27
CA THR A 320 -3.83 -10.01 -20.21
C THR A 320 -3.26 -11.04 -21.19
N ASN A 321 -1.93 -11.16 -21.17
CA ASN A 321 -1.16 -12.08 -22.00
C ASN A 321 -0.99 -13.46 -21.35
N PRO A 322 -0.90 -14.56 -22.13
CA PRO A 322 -0.72 -15.92 -21.60
C PRO A 322 0.46 -16.07 -20.64
N GLN A 323 1.52 -15.27 -20.79
CA GLN A 323 2.67 -15.27 -19.87
C GLN A 323 2.30 -14.99 -18.41
N LEU A 324 1.18 -14.31 -18.16
CA LEU A 324 0.73 -13.93 -16.83
C LEU A 324 -0.20 -14.97 -16.18
N CYS A 325 -0.49 -16.09 -16.85
CA CYS A 325 -1.23 -17.20 -16.24
C CYS A 325 -0.57 -17.67 -14.94
N ARG A 326 0.77 -17.71 -14.89
CA ARG A 326 1.53 -18.07 -13.67
C ARG A 326 1.11 -17.24 -12.46
N VAL A 327 1.10 -15.92 -12.57
CA VAL A 327 0.81 -15.03 -11.43
C VAL A 327 -0.67 -15.06 -11.07
N ILE A 328 -1.57 -15.18 -12.05
CA ILE A 328 -3.01 -15.32 -11.80
C ILE A 328 -3.32 -16.64 -11.08
N ASN A 329 -2.75 -17.76 -11.54
CA ASN A 329 -2.93 -19.05 -10.88
C ASN A 329 -2.30 -19.09 -9.48
N GLU A 330 -1.19 -18.38 -9.25
CA GLU A 330 -0.65 -18.21 -7.91
C GLU A 330 -1.58 -17.38 -7.02
N TYR A 331 -2.18 -16.32 -7.54
CA TYR A 331 -3.18 -15.51 -6.83
C TYR A 331 -4.37 -16.37 -6.39
N TRP A 332 -4.98 -17.14 -7.29
CA TRP A 332 -6.08 -18.05 -6.97
C TRP A 332 -5.70 -19.08 -5.90
N ARG A 333 -4.53 -19.70 -6.02
CA ARG A 333 -4.10 -20.74 -5.07
C ARG A 333 -3.77 -20.19 -3.68
N LYS A 334 -3.01 -19.10 -3.63
CA LYS A 334 -2.44 -18.52 -2.40
C LYS A 334 -3.39 -17.56 -1.71
N GLU A 335 -4.04 -16.67 -2.45
CA GLU A 335 -4.91 -15.63 -1.89
C GLU A 335 -6.39 -15.99 -1.87
N LYS A 336 -6.76 -17.09 -2.54
CA LYS A 336 -8.17 -17.49 -2.75
C LYS A 336 -8.98 -16.42 -3.48
N GLY A 337 -8.30 -15.61 -4.30
CA GLY A 337 -8.96 -14.65 -5.17
C GLY A 337 -9.81 -15.32 -6.24
N SER A 338 -10.71 -14.55 -6.82
CA SER A 338 -11.76 -14.95 -7.75
C SER A 338 -11.70 -14.25 -9.10
N ILE A 339 -10.77 -13.29 -9.29
CA ILE A 339 -10.62 -12.52 -10.52
C ILE A 339 -10.46 -13.46 -11.71
N GLN A 340 -11.32 -13.33 -12.71
CA GLN A 340 -11.22 -14.09 -13.96
C GLN A 340 -10.30 -13.36 -14.95
N PHE A 341 -9.84 -14.05 -16.00
CA PHE A 341 -9.01 -13.39 -17.01
C PHE A 341 -9.39 -13.71 -18.45
N ILE A 342 -9.35 -12.68 -19.28
CA ILE A 342 -9.46 -12.77 -20.74
C ILE A 342 -8.05 -12.77 -21.31
N SER A 343 -7.73 -13.75 -22.15
CA SER A 343 -6.40 -13.85 -22.76
C SER A 343 -6.35 -13.21 -24.14
N ASP A 344 -5.33 -12.38 -24.38
CA ASP A 344 -5.01 -11.84 -25.70
C ASP A 344 -4.33 -12.83 -26.63
N CYS A 345 -3.96 -14.02 -26.12
CA CYS A 345 -3.28 -15.08 -26.87
C CYS A 345 -2.01 -14.59 -27.61
N GLY A 346 -1.38 -13.51 -27.12
CA GLY A 346 -0.19 -12.92 -27.70
C GLY A 346 1.01 -13.84 -27.53
N TRP A 347 1.35 -14.56 -28.60
CA TRP A 347 2.49 -15.48 -28.66
C TRP A 347 3.12 -15.45 -30.07
N SER A 348 4.11 -16.32 -30.33
CA SER A 348 4.67 -16.46 -31.68
C SER A 348 3.63 -16.93 -32.71
N ASP A 349 2.62 -17.67 -32.25
CA ASP A 349 1.50 -18.19 -33.02
C ASP A 349 0.21 -18.11 -32.16
N PRO A 350 -0.91 -17.56 -32.69
CA PRO A 350 -2.15 -17.42 -31.92
C PRO A 350 -2.70 -18.73 -31.35
N ILE A 351 -2.57 -19.85 -32.07
CA ILE A 351 -3.10 -21.14 -31.64
C ILE A 351 -2.31 -21.66 -30.43
N SER A 352 -0.99 -21.52 -30.46
CA SER A 352 -0.13 -21.85 -29.32
C SER A 352 -0.42 -20.96 -28.11
N GLY A 353 -0.66 -19.66 -28.35
CA GLY A 353 -1.09 -18.73 -27.31
C GLY A 353 -2.45 -19.11 -26.69
N LEU A 354 -3.39 -19.57 -27.52
CA LEU A 354 -4.69 -20.07 -27.09
C LEU A 354 -4.57 -21.32 -26.21
N GLU A 355 -3.75 -22.30 -26.58
CA GLU A 355 -3.54 -23.52 -25.78
C GLU A 355 -3.04 -23.18 -24.37
N ILE A 356 -2.01 -22.34 -24.26
CA ILE A 356 -1.49 -21.88 -22.96
C ILE A 356 -2.58 -21.17 -22.15
N SER A 357 -3.45 -20.42 -22.83
CA SER A 357 -4.53 -19.66 -22.18
C SER A 357 -5.63 -20.58 -21.63
N ILE A 358 -6.01 -21.60 -22.41
CA ILE A 358 -6.98 -22.62 -21.99
C ILE A 358 -6.44 -23.36 -20.77
N ASP A 359 -5.20 -23.85 -20.84
CA ASP A 359 -4.54 -24.56 -19.75
C ASP A 359 -4.37 -23.67 -18.50
N GLY A 360 -4.17 -22.36 -18.71
CA GLY A 360 -4.08 -21.36 -17.67
C GLY A 360 -5.41 -21.00 -17.01
N GLY A 361 -6.54 -21.42 -17.57
CA GLY A 361 -7.89 -21.17 -17.05
C GLY A 361 -8.53 -19.85 -17.51
N ALA A 362 -8.23 -19.39 -18.73
CA ALA A 362 -8.85 -18.20 -19.29
C ALA A 362 -10.38 -18.36 -19.38
N CYS A 363 -11.13 -17.30 -19.08
CA CYS A 363 -12.59 -17.31 -19.23
C CYS A 363 -13.05 -16.93 -20.65
N ALA A 364 -12.22 -16.21 -21.41
CA ALA A 364 -12.40 -15.92 -22.83
C ALA A 364 -11.04 -15.70 -23.49
N ALA A 365 -10.98 -15.82 -24.81
CA ALA A 365 -9.74 -15.68 -25.56
C ALA A 365 -9.98 -14.92 -26.88
N TYR A 366 -9.00 -14.12 -27.31
CA TYR A 366 -9.07 -13.42 -28.59
C TYR A 366 -7.72 -13.38 -29.30
N VAL A 367 -7.73 -13.18 -30.62
CA VAL A 367 -6.49 -12.94 -31.38
C VAL A 367 -5.96 -11.54 -31.07
N GLN A 368 -4.77 -11.44 -30.46
CA GLN A 368 -4.13 -10.17 -30.10
C GLN A 368 -4.14 -9.18 -31.27
N GLY A 369 -4.47 -7.90 -30.99
CA GLY A 369 -4.69 -6.90 -32.05
C GLY A 369 -3.50 -6.72 -32.99
N GLY A 370 -2.26 -6.71 -32.49
CA GLY A 370 -1.09 -6.55 -33.34
C GLY A 370 -0.85 -7.75 -34.25
N ILE A 371 -1.08 -8.96 -33.72
CA ILE A 371 -1.02 -10.19 -34.52
C ILE A 371 -2.15 -10.21 -35.55
N ALA A 372 -3.37 -9.82 -35.18
CA ALA A 372 -4.50 -9.76 -36.10
C ALA A 372 -4.26 -8.77 -37.26
N ASP A 373 -3.71 -7.59 -36.97
CA ASP A 373 -3.38 -6.60 -38.00
C ASP A 373 -2.36 -7.18 -39.01
N VAL A 374 -1.34 -7.91 -38.53
CA VAL A 374 -0.36 -8.60 -39.39
C VAL A 374 -1.01 -9.71 -40.21
N LEU A 375 -1.84 -10.56 -39.60
CA LEU A 375 -2.52 -11.65 -40.30
C LEU A 375 -3.44 -11.14 -41.42
N ALA A 376 -4.18 -10.06 -41.17
CA ALA A 376 -5.03 -9.44 -42.18
C ALA A 376 -4.22 -8.83 -43.32
N ALA A 377 -3.12 -8.13 -43.02
CA ALA A 377 -2.21 -7.57 -44.03
C ALA A 377 -1.59 -8.67 -44.92
N GLU A 378 -1.27 -9.83 -44.34
CA GLU A 378 -0.74 -10.99 -45.05
C GLU A 378 -1.83 -11.88 -45.68
N SER A 379 -3.10 -11.47 -45.59
CA SER A 379 -4.26 -12.23 -46.08
C SER A 379 -4.41 -13.65 -45.51
N LYS A 380 -3.90 -13.90 -44.29
CA LYS A 380 -3.94 -15.18 -43.57
C LYS A 380 -5.21 -15.34 -42.75
N PHE A 381 -6.36 -15.26 -43.40
CA PHE A 381 -7.66 -15.25 -42.72
C PHE A 381 -8.11 -16.61 -42.18
N ASP A 382 -7.57 -17.71 -42.72
CA ASP A 382 -7.82 -19.07 -42.24
C ASP A 382 -7.39 -19.28 -40.79
N VAL A 383 -6.41 -18.49 -40.32
CA VAL A 383 -5.95 -18.51 -38.93
C VAL A 383 -7.04 -17.99 -37.98
N PHE A 384 -7.81 -16.97 -38.36
CA PHE A 384 -8.92 -16.48 -37.54
C PHE A 384 -10.00 -17.56 -37.38
N GLU A 385 -10.39 -18.21 -38.47
CA GLU A 385 -11.41 -19.27 -38.44
C GLU A 385 -10.98 -20.44 -37.55
N LYS A 386 -9.74 -20.92 -37.71
CA LYS A 386 -9.16 -21.98 -36.87
C LYS A 386 -9.11 -21.58 -35.40
N PHE A 387 -8.71 -20.34 -35.10
CA PHE A 387 -8.66 -19.83 -33.74
C PHE A 387 -10.06 -19.77 -33.11
N LEU A 388 -11.03 -19.19 -33.83
CA LEU A 388 -12.40 -19.08 -33.34
C LEU A 388 -13.03 -20.45 -33.10
N LEU A 389 -12.86 -21.39 -34.04
CA LEU A 389 -13.36 -22.75 -33.91
C LEU A 389 -12.77 -23.44 -32.68
N LYS A 390 -11.45 -23.48 -32.55
CA LYS A 390 -10.76 -24.15 -31.44
C LYS A 390 -11.12 -23.55 -30.08
N THR A 391 -11.29 -22.24 -30.02
CA THR A 391 -11.70 -21.54 -28.79
C THR A 391 -13.10 -21.99 -28.36
N ARG A 392 -14.05 -22.04 -29.31
CA ARG A 392 -15.43 -22.48 -29.07
C ARG A 392 -15.53 -23.96 -28.72
N GLU A 393 -14.73 -24.82 -29.35
CA GLU A 393 -14.64 -26.26 -29.02
C GLU A 393 -14.23 -26.49 -27.56
N ASN A 394 -13.48 -25.56 -26.97
CA ASN A 394 -13.09 -25.57 -25.56
C ASN A 394 -14.09 -24.82 -24.65
N GLY A 395 -15.25 -24.43 -25.16
CA GLY A 395 -16.34 -23.80 -24.39
C GLY A 395 -16.07 -22.35 -23.98
N LEU A 396 -15.09 -21.68 -24.61
CA LEU A 396 -14.76 -20.29 -24.34
C LEU A 396 -15.35 -19.35 -25.41
N PRO A 397 -15.78 -18.13 -25.05
CA PRO A 397 -16.06 -17.08 -26.02
C PRO A 397 -14.79 -16.71 -26.79
N ALA A 398 -14.93 -16.59 -28.11
CA ALA A 398 -13.83 -16.39 -29.05
C ALA A 398 -13.88 -15.02 -29.71
N GLY A 399 -12.84 -14.20 -29.49
CA GLY A 399 -12.78 -12.83 -29.99
C GLY A 399 -11.72 -12.58 -31.05
N ILE A 400 -11.82 -11.41 -31.70
CA ILE A 400 -10.76 -10.88 -32.57
C ILE A 400 -10.44 -9.44 -32.13
N GLY A 401 -9.16 -9.18 -31.92
CA GLY A 401 -8.66 -7.84 -31.65
C GLY A 401 -8.15 -7.16 -32.91
N ALA A 402 -8.05 -5.83 -32.90
CA ALA A 402 -7.38 -5.07 -33.94
C ALA A 402 -6.92 -3.71 -33.40
N HIS A 403 -5.82 -3.16 -33.94
CA HIS A 403 -5.55 -1.72 -33.82
C HIS A 403 -6.13 -0.97 -35.02
N ASN A 404 -6.12 -1.59 -36.21
CA ASN A 404 -6.60 -0.99 -37.44
C ASN A 404 -8.07 -1.33 -37.70
N LEU A 405 -8.89 -0.32 -38.04
CA LEU A 405 -10.30 -0.57 -38.40
C LEU A 405 -10.42 -1.42 -39.66
N GLU A 406 -9.50 -1.25 -40.62
CA GLU A 406 -9.45 -2.04 -41.86
C GLU A 406 -9.29 -3.54 -41.62
N THR A 407 -8.60 -3.94 -40.54
CA THR A 407 -8.51 -5.35 -40.15
C THR A 407 -9.88 -5.92 -39.79
N VAL A 408 -10.67 -5.17 -39.01
CA VAL A 408 -12.04 -5.58 -38.67
C VAL A 408 -12.90 -5.67 -39.92
N LYS A 409 -12.89 -4.63 -40.78
CA LYS A 409 -13.65 -4.62 -42.04
C LYS A 409 -13.32 -5.82 -42.92
N ALA A 410 -12.03 -6.11 -43.11
CA ALA A 410 -11.60 -7.23 -43.95
C ALA A 410 -12.01 -8.61 -43.40
N VAL A 411 -12.04 -8.77 -42.07
CA VAL A 411 -12.55 -9.99 -41.41
C VAL A 411 -14.06 -10.12 -41.63
N VAL A 412 -14.81 -9.02 -41.48
CA VAL A 412 -16.27 -8.97 -41.68
C VAL A 412 -16.66 -9.25 -43.13
N GLU A 413 -15.96 -8.65 -44.10
CA GLU A 413 -16.20 -8.85 -45.54
C GLU A 413 -16.06 -10.31 -45.97
N ARG A 414 -15.23 -11.07 -45.25
CA ARG A 414 -15.02 -12.51 -45.46
C ARG A 414 -16.04 -13.39 -44.73
N GLY A 415 -16.98 -12.80 -44.01
CA GLY A 415 -18.02 -13.52 -43.26
C GLY A 415 -17.49 -14.20 -41.99
N ILE A 416 -16.32 -13.81 -41.49
CA ILE A 416 -15.75 -14.37 -40.25
C ILE A 416 -16.39 -13.64 -39.07
N VAL A 417 -17.13 -14.38 -38.24
CA VAL A 417 -17.90 -13.82 -37.13
C VAL A 417 -17.33 -14.29 -35.79
N PRO A 418 -16.70 -13.40 -35.00
CA PRO A 418 -16.31 -13.70 -33.62
C PRO A 418 -17.49 -13.57 -32.65
N ASP A 419 -17.31 -13.98 -31.41
CA ASP A 419 -18.27 -13.80 -30.32
C ASP A 419 -18.17 -12.40 -29.68
N PHE A 420 -17.02 -11.74 -29.83
CA PHE A 420 -16.77 -10.35 -29.41
C PHE A 420 -15.57 -9.74 -30.16
N TRP A 421 -15.49 -8.42 -30.14
CA TRP A 421 -14.38 -7.67 -30.75
C TRP A 421 -13.55 -6.93 -29.71
N VAL A 422 -12.26 -6.69 -30.00
CA VAL A 422 -11.37 -5.88 -29.14
C VAL A 422 -10.72 -4.78 -29.96
N LYS A 423 -11.03 -3.50 -29.69
CA LYS A 423 -10.58 -2.39 -30.55
C LYS A 423 -10.12 -1.18 -29.75
N THR A 424 -9.07 -0.52 -30.24
CA THR A 424 -8.65 0.76 -29.68
C THR A 424 -9.68 1.84 -29.93
N LEU A 425 -10.12 2.52 -28.87
CA LEU A 425 -11.12 3.60 -28.94
C LEU A 425 -10.80 4.70 -27.94
N HIS A 426 -10.49 5.89 -28.44
CA HIS A 426 -10.30 7.11 -27.66
C HIS A 426 -10.36 8.32 -28.61
N HIS A 427 -10.72 9.50 -28.09
CA HIS A 427 -10.64 10.73 -28.89
C HIS A 427 -9.18 11.09 -29.21
N THR A 428 -8.97 11.95 -30.21
CA THR A 428 -7.63 12.41 -30.62
C THR A 428 -7.24 13.76 -30.02
N ASN A 429 -8.11 14.37 -29.21
CA ASN A 429 -7.85 15.64 -28.53
C ASN A 429 -6.94 15.50 -27.29
N TYR A 430 -5.65 15.21 -27.49
CA TYR A 430 -4.65 15.21 -26.41
C TYR A 430 -3.26 15.55 -26.95
N TRP A 431 -2.38 16.06 -26.10
CA TRP A 431 -1.14 16.75 -26.48
C TRP A 431 -0.17 15.94 -27.35
N SER A 432 -0.16 14.61 -27.23
CA SER A 432 0.74 13.74 -27.98
C SER A 432 0.10 13.12 -29.23
N ALA A 433 -1.18 13.35 -29.49
CA ALA A 433 -1.85 12.80 -30.66
C ALA A 433 -1.28 13.41 -31.94
N ASN A 434 -0.53 12.61 -32.71
CA ASN A 434 0.00 12.99 -34.01
C ASN A 434 -0.19 11.82 -34.98
N LYS A 435 -0.92 12.07 -36.08
CA LYS A 435 -1.28 11.07 -37.09
C LYS A 435 -0.15 10.77 -38.07
N ASP A 436 0.74 11.74 -38.30
CA ASP A 436 1.78 11.67 -39.33
C ASP A 436 3.00 10.87 -38.85
N ASN A 437 3.29 10.90 -37.55
CA ASN A 437 4.43 10.19 -36.96
C ASN A 437 3.98 9.35 -35.76
N GLN A 438 3.56 8.12 -36.03
CA GLN A 438 2.96 7.20 -35.05
C GLN A 438 4.03 6.47 -34.23
N ASN A 439 4.63 7.16 -33.27
CA ASN A 439 5.62 6.63 -32.33
C ASN A 439 4.96 6.29 -30.98
N ASP A 440 3.99 5.36 -30.99
CA ASP A 440 3.25 4.95 -29.79
C ASP A 440 2.61 6.15 -29.06
N ASN A 441 2.12 7.11 -29.85
CA ASN A 441 1.54 8.37 -29.41
C ASN A 441 0.06 8.51 -29.83
N ILE A 442 -0.41 7.65 -30.73
CA ILE A 442 -1.79 7.55 -31.17
C ILE A 442 -2.14 6.09 -31.46
N TRP A 443 -3.35 5.69 -31.07
CA TRP A 443 -3.82 4.32 -31.27
C TRP A 443 -5.24 4.23 -31.85
N CYS A 444 -5.92 5.36 -31.98
CA CYS A 444 -7.19 5.51 -32.67
C CYS A 444 -7.09 6.74 -33.58
N VAL A 445 -7.01 6.52 -34.90
CA VAL A 445 -6.76 7.60 -35.88
C VAL A 445 -8.06 8.28 -36.33
N ASN A 446 -9.13 7.49 -36.48
CA ASN A 446 -10.46 7.95 -36.87
C ASN A 446 -11.53 7.35 -35.93
N PRO A 447 -11.69 7.92 -34.73
CA PRO A 447 -12.62 7.36 -33.75
C PRO A 447 -14.08 7.47 -34.20
N GLU A 448 -14.47 8.51 -34.93
CA GLU A 448 -15.85 8.68 -35.41
C GLU A 448 -16.25 7.56 -36.38
N GLU A 449 -15.41 7.25 -37.37
CA GLU A 449 -15.64 6.12 -38.29
C GLU A 449 -15.60 4.79 -37.54
N THR A 450 -14.71 4.65 -36.55
CA THR A 450 -14.62 3.45 -35.72
C THR A 450 -15.94 3.22 -34.98
N ILE A 451 -16.50 4.25 -34.34
CA ILE A 451 -17.77 4.15 -33.61
C ILE A 451 -18.91 3.78 -34.55
N GLN A 452 -19.04 4.46 -35.71
CA GLN A 452 -20.07 4.15 -36.70
C GLN A 452 -20.00 2.70 -37.17
N PHE A 453 -18.79 2.18 -37.40
CA PHE A 453 -18.61 0.78 -37.79
C PHE A 453 -18.92 -0.19 -36.64
N MET A 454 -18.54 0.16 -35.40
CA MET A 454 -18.87 -0.64 -34.22
C MET A 454 -20.39 -0.79 -34.04
N GLU A 455 -21.16 0.27 -34.25
CA GLU A 455 -22.63 0.27 -34.19
C GLU A 455 -23.28 -0.63 -35.25
N SER A 456 -22.61 -0.84 -36.38
CA SER A 456 -23.13 -1.68 -37.48
C SER A 456 -23.05 -3.19 -37.19
N LEU A 457 -22.28 -3.58 -36.17
CA LEU A 457 -22.01 -4.98 -35.85
C LEU A 457 -22.77 -5.40 -34.57
N PRO A 458 -23.46 -6.55 -34.57
CA PRO A 458 -24.26 -6.98 -33.42
C PRO A 458 -23.41 -7.57 -32.27
N GLN A 459 -22.14 -7.89 -32.52
CA GLN A 459 -21.26 -8.48 -31.52
C GLN A 459 -20.82 -7.43 -30.48
N PRO A 460 -20.66 -7.81 -29.21
CA PRO A 460 -20.16 -6.91 -28.17
C PRO A 460 -18.69 -6.50 -28.43
N TRP A 461 -18.34 -5.32 -27.90
CA TRP A 461 -17.01 -4.73 -28.04
C TRP A 461 -16.31 -4.56 -26.70
N ILE A 462 -15.01 -4.81 -26.70
CA ILE A 462 -14.07 -4.38 -25.67
C ILE A 462 -13.24 -3.23 -26.23
N ALA A 463 -13.40 -2.04 -25.65
CA ALA A 463 -12.54 -0.91 -25.94
C ALA A 463 -11.24 -1.00 -25.12
N PHE A 464 -10.08 -0.82 -25.75
CA PHE A 464 -8.80 -0.72 -25.06
C PHE A 464 -8.01 0.54 -25.48
N LYS A 465 -6.98 0.89 -24.71
CA LYS A 465 -6.26 2.18 -24.82
C LYS A 465 -7.19 3.41 -24.71
N THR A 466 -8.29 3.29 -23.97
CA THR A 466 -9.28 4.35 -23.74
C THR A 466 -8.67 5.63 -23.15
N LEU A 467 -7.56 5.51 -22.43
CA LEU A 467 -6.84 6.63 -21.83
C LEU A 467 -5.60 7.07 -22.62
N ALA A 468 -5.40 6.56 -23.84
CA ALA A 468 -4.25 6.90 -24.70
C ALA A 468 -2.89 6.84 -23.95
N ALA A 469 -2.62 5.71 -23.29
CA ALA A 469 -1.44 5.48 -22.43
C ALA A 469 -1.23 6.56 -21.33
N GLY A 470 -2.33 7.08 -20.79
CA GLY A 470 -2.31 8.10 -19.73
C GLY A 470 -2.27 9.53 -20.25
N ALA A 471 -2.36 9.75 -21.57
CA ALA A 471 -2.49 11.09 -22.15
C ALA A 471 -3.90 11.69 -22.00
N ILE A 472 -4.91 10.85 -21.76
CA ILE A 472 -6.30 11.26 -21.50
C ILE A 472 -6.64 10.94 -20.03
N GLU A 473 -7.26 11.88 -19.34
CA GLU A 473 -7.71 11.68 -17.96
C GLU A 473 -8.82 10.62 -17.85
N PRO A 474 -8.86 9.82 -16.77
CA PRO A 474 -9.85 8.76 -16.59
C PRO A 474 -11.31 9.23 -16.75
N GLN A 475 -11.67 10.38 -16.17
CA GLN A 475 -13.04 10.92 -16.23
C GLN A 475 -13.49 11.13 -17.68
N VAL A 476 -12.60 11.64 -18.53
CA VAL A 476 -12.89 11.91 -19.94
C VAL A 476 -12.86 10.62 -20.75
N GLY A 477 -11.81 9.82 -20.61
CA GLY A 477 -11.60 8.64 -21.45
C GLY A 477 -12.61 7.52 -21.19
N PHE A 478 -13.05 7.33 -19.93
CA PHE A 478 -14.08 6.33 -19.63
C PHE A 478 -15.46 6.77 -20.12
N GLU A 479 -15.84 8.04 -19.90
CA GLU A 479 -17.11 8.57 -20.40
C GLU A 479 -17.17 8.48 -21.93
N TYR A 480 -16.07 8.81 -22.62
CA TYR A 480 -15.97 8.70 -24.07
C TYR A 480 -16.12 7.26 -24.58
N ALA A 481 -15.56 6.28 -23.88
CA ALA A 481 -15.61 4.88 -24.33
C ALA A 481 -16.99 4.22 -24.16
N PHE A 482 -17.87 4.76 -23.32
CA PHE A 482 -19.22 4.24 -23.07
C PHE A 482 -20.33 5.01 -23.79
N LYS A 483 -20.02 6.18 -24.35
CA LYS A 483 -20.92 6.96 -25.21
C LYS A 483 -20.70 6.57 -26.66
#